data_AF-A0A8S1LLH6-F1
#
_entry.id   AF-A0A8S1LLH6-F1
#
_cell.length_a   1.000
_cell.length_b   1.000
_cell.length_c   1.000
_cell.angle_alpha   90.00
_cell.angle_beta   90.00
_cell.angle_gamma   90.00
#
_symmetry.space_group_name_H-M   'P 1'
#
loop_
_entity.id
_entity.type
_entity.pdbx_description
1 polymer ?
#
loop_
_entity_poly.entity_id
_entity_poly.type
_entity_poly.pdbx_seq_one_letter_code
_entity_poly.pdbx_strand_id
1 'polypeptide(L)'
;MFSQIKYKQIETELTEVQIYPSLNNCKEYSNQKTVQLGNKCKALLMLFFYICSIFTLNNESIIFIGIYLLMVMNNRKNICDFVFGILALILSFGHLFFEYNLLGMTQIIMSINILTFPFSQRMIREIKLVWSEIMNLAITMFFILCLCAYSTTAYYYDNKKVEIFYGTFGRSVLTFIQALSLDDWAQIGRESDDLFGYFILCIYILLMTYFYLNIMMGILIETLQFENKGNHLDDPFNYEINQQQILSQLVKEQNLFDKCIIGNYYQYIVYIISFGGIFISILEHFDHGDSISELIIELIDDGLYTIHFIILIMKKGPIYDLERKNKTMMLLHFIAGPLSLIYSLIFLEVGCLLNLLKIATTPSVKGIFVGTIDMLPFLMPQFTQLFGIIMFIASILTSNYFAYIGLKQQLYFSSFWNSFYTLIQIMTLDDWGNIVEPMYSKHGYIIPYIIIPIYIFLSNFIILNTLIALSCEYFVEVKYYSIEKEQNYVRCSQFYHHTQVHINIPTVIVNHHDQISSKIKSDTIIQIQYGNLQFNVKVIQQSEAL
;
A
#
# COMPACT_ATOMS: atom_id res chain seq x y z
N MET A 1 48.66 2.42 34.93
CA MET A 1 49.01 1.19 35.68
C MET A 1 48.35 0.04 34.94
N PHE A 2 49.18 -0.77 34.28
CA PHE A 2 48.80 -1.79 33.31
C PHE A 2 48.03 -2.95 33.96
N SER A 3 47.01 -3.48 33.28
CA SER A 3 46.56 -4.87 33.46
C SER A 3 46.18 -5.51 32.12
N GLN A 4 47.20 -6.11 31.51
CA GLN A 4 47.22 -7.41 30.82
C GLN A 4 45.89 -7.95 30.26
N ILE A 5 45.79 -7.97 28.92
CA ILE A 5 44.94 -8.93 28.20
C ILE A 5 45.87 -9.93 27.50
N LYS A 6 45.75 -11.20 27.89
CA LYS A 6 46.49 -12.36 27.37
C LYS A 6 46.20 -12.56 25.88
N TYR A 7 47.24 -12.62 25.05
CA TYR A 7 47.16 -13.18 23.71
C TYR A 7 47.09 -14.71 23.79
N LYS A 8 46.02 -15.29 23.26
CA LYS A 8 45.89 -16.73 23.01
C LYS A 8 46.40 -16.97 21.58
N GLN A 9 47.54 -17.65 21.44
CA GLN A 9 48.00 -18.20 20.16
C GLN A 9 46.92 -19.16 19.63
N ILE A 10 46.49 -18.94 18.40
CA ILE A 10 45.70 -19.90 17.63
C ILE A 10 46.52 -20.19 16.38
N GLU A 11 47.05 -21.41 16.32
CA GLU A 11 47.69 -21.99 15.15
C GLU A 11 46.67 -22.12 14.02
N THR A 12 47.01 -21.64 12.83
CA THR A 12 46.21 -21.77 11.61
C THR A 12 46.54 -23.10 10.93
N GLU A 13 45.62 -24.07 10.98
CA GLU A 13 45.61 -25.20 10.06
C GLU A 13 45.11 -24.76 8.68
N LEU A 14 45.87 -25.11 7.64
CA LEU A 14 45.50 -24.95 6.23
C LEU A 14 44.46 -26.03 5.86
N THR A 15 43.18 -25.65 5.73
CA THR A 15 42.14 -26.53 5.19
C THR A 15 41.75 -26.14 3.77
N GLU A 16 42.03 -27.07 2.85
CA GLU A 16 41.39 -27.43 1.58
C GLU A 16 40.61 -26.38 0.76
N VAL A 17 41.03 -26.26 -0.51
CA VAL A 17 40.33 -25.60 -1.61
C VAL A 17 38.98 -26.27 -1.85
N GLN A 18 37.88 -25.58 -1.53
CA GLN A 18 36.54 -25.99 -1.94
C GLN A 18 36.34 -25.75 -3.45
N ILE A 19 36.16 -26.85 -4.20
CA ILE A 19 35.70 -26.84 -5.59
C ILE A 19 34.18 -26.61 -5.58
N TYR A 20 33.72 -25.51 -6.20
CA TYR A 20 32.29 -25.23 -6.40
C TYR A 20 31.63 -26.26 -7.34
N PRO A 21 30.43 -26.80 -7.03
CA PRO A 21 29.71 -27.66 -7.96
C PRO A 21 29.00 -26.80 -9.03
N SER A 22 29.49 -26.84 -10.28
CA SER A 22 29.09 -25.94 -11.36
C SER A 22 28.03 -26.47 -12.34
N LEU A 23 27.37 -27.61 -12.09
CA LEU A 23 26.41 -28.18 -13.06
C LEU A 23 24.92 -28.12 -12.67
N ASN A 24 24.56 -28.04 -11.39
CA ASN A 24 23.14 -27.99 -10.98
C ASN A 24 22.54 -26.57 -11.08
N ASN A 25 23.33 -25.53 -10.81
CA ASN A 25 22.87 -24.15 -10.87
C ASN A 25 22.46 -23.72 -12.30
N CYS A 26 23.08 -24.27 -13.36
CA CYS A 26 22.73 -23.93 -14.75
C CYS A 26 21.33 -24.42 -15.17
N LYS A 27 20.89 -25.59 -14.69
CA LYS A 27 19.53 -26.12 -14.95
C LYS A 27 18.46 -25.32 -14.19
N GLU A 28 18.75 -24.93 -12.96
CA GLU A 28 17.84 -24.06 -12.20
C GLU A 28 17.77 -22.65 -12.77
N TYR A 29 18.89 -22.06 -13.19
CA TYR A 29 18.91 -20.74 -13.83
C TYR A 29 18.16 -20.71 -15.16
N SER A 30 18.31 -21.76 -15.99
CA SER A 30 17.60 -21.87 -17.28
C SER A 30 16.10 -22.15 -17.10
N ASN A 31 15.72 -22.95 -16.09
CA ASN A 31 14.32 -23.14 -15.72
C ASN A 31 13.70 -21.85 -15.16
N GLN A 32 14.40 -21.08 -14.33
CA GLN A 32 13.92 -19.78 -13.84
C GLN A 32 13.76 -18.76 -14.98
N LYS A 33 14.69 -18.72 -15.95
CA LYS A 33 14.61 -17.80 -17.09
C LYS A 33 13.44 -18.15 -18.03
N THR A 34 13.19 -19.43 -18.27
CA THR A 34 12.06 -19.90 -19.09
C THR A 34 10.71 -19.66 -18.41
N VAL A 35 10.62 -19.83 -17.09
CA VAL A 35 9.42 -19.49 -16.29
C VAL A 35 9.16 -17.98 -16.30
N GLN A 36 10.21 -17.14 -16.15
CA GLN A 36 10.08 -15.68 -16.25
C GLN A 36 9.62 -15.21 -17.64
N LEU A 37 10.13 -15.83 -18.71
CA LEU A 37 9.74 -15.51 -20.08
C LEU A 37 8.27 -15.88 -20.36
N GLY A 38 7.84 -17.06 -19.91
CA GLY A 38 6.45 -17.51 -20.01
C GLY A 38 5.48 -16.57 -19.28
N ASN A 39 5.84 -16.12 -18.07
CA ASN A 39 5.04 -15.18 -17.29
C ASN A 39 4.93 -13.80 -17.94
N LYS A 40 5.99 -13.30 -18.59
CA LYS A 40 5.96 -12.03 -19.34
C LYS A 40 5.04 -12.11 -20.56
N CYS A 41 5.09 -13.21 -21.31
CA CYS A 41 4.20 -13.42 -22.46
C CYS A 41 2.73 -13.52 -22.01
N LYS A 42 2.46 -14.26 -20.93
CA LYS A 42 1.13 -14.31 -20.30
C LYS A 42 0.63 -12.92 -19.91
N ALA A 43 1.46 -12.12 -19.25
CA ALA A 43 1.11 -10.76 -18.83
C ALA A 43 0.72 -9.88 -20.02
N LEU A 44 1.46 -9.97 -21.13
CA LEU A 44 1.17 -9.20 -22.33
C LEU A 44 -0.14 -9.64 -23.00
N LEU A 45 -0.40 -10.95 -23.08
CA LEU A 45 -1.66 -11.49 -23.59
C LEU A 45 -2.85 -11.08 -22.72
N MET A 46 -2.69 -11.08 -21.39
CA MET A 46 -3.74 -10.62 -20.47
C MET A 46 -3.96 -9.11 -20.56
N LEU A 47 -2.91 -8.31 -20.69
CA LEU A 47 -3.04 -6.87 -20.92
C LEU A 47 -3.86 -6.60 -22.19
N PHE A 48 -3.56 -7.31 -23.28
CA PHE A 48 -4.30 -7.17 -24.54
C PHE A 48 -5.77 -7.62 -24.40
N PHE A 49 -6.01 -8.75 -23.73
CA PHE A 49 -7.36 -9.21 -23.36
C PHE A 49 -8.16 -8.13 -22.61
N TYR A 50 -7.55 -7.49 -21.62
CA TYR A 50 -8.20 -6.45 -20.81
C TYR A 50 -8.50 -5.19 -21.64
N ILE A 51 -7.56 -4.75 -22.48
CA ILE A 51 -7.77 -3.61 -23.39
C ILE A 51 -8.94 -3.89 -24.36
N CYS A 52 -8.96 -5.07 -24.99
CA CYS A 52 -10.04 -5.44 -25.90
C CYS A 52 -11.40 -5.53 -25.21
N SER A 53 -11.44 -5.95 -23.95
CA SER A 53 -12.67 -6.01 -23.16
C SER A 53 -13.23 -4.64 -22.77
N ILE A 54 -12.36 -3.63 -22.62
CA ILE A 54 -12.77 -2.27 -22.22
C ILE A 54 -13.34 -1.48 -23.40
N PHE A 55 -12.71 -1.56 -24.57
CA PHE A 55 -12.99 -0.65 -25.69
C PHE A 55 -14.04 -1.15 -26.69
N THR A 56 -14.65 -2.31 -26.44
CA THR A 56 -15.67 -2.96 -27.27
C THR A 56 -15.41 -2.84 -28.78
N LEU A 57 -14.51 -3.67 -29.31
CA LEU A 57 -14.04 -3.60 -30.70
C LEU A 57 -14.98 -4.32 -31.68
N ASN A 58 -15.01 -3.92 -32.96
CA ASN A 58 -15.73 -4.71 -33.97
C ASN A 58 -15.11 -6.13 -34.12
N ASN A 59 -15.95 -7.17 -34.14
CA ASN A 59 -15.57 -8.60 -34.16
C ASN A 59 -14.80 -9.11 -32.92
N GLU A 60 -15.24 -8.71 -31.73
CA GLU A 60 -14.64 -9.12 -30.44
C GLU A 60 -14.42 -10.63 -30.33
N SER A 61 -15.37 -11.44 -30.76
CA SER A 61 -15.33 -12.90 -30.64
C SER A 61 -14.09 -13.52 -31.31
N ILE A 62 -13.71 -13.05 -32.50
CA ILE A 62 -12.54 -13.57 -33.25
C ILE A 62 -11.24 -13.16 -32.55
N ILE A 63 -11.18 -11.93 -32.04
CA ILE A 63 -10.02 -11.42 -31.30
C ILE A 63 -9.83 -12.23 -30.01
N PHE A 64 -10.89 -12.47 -29.26
CA PHE A 64 -10.85 -13.26 -28.03
C PHE A 64 -10.44 -14.72 -28.29
N ILE A 65 -10.98 -15.36 -29.34
CA ILE A 65 -10.56 -16.71 -29.75
C ILE A 65 -9.05 -16.76 -30.02
N GLY A 66 -8.51 -15.77 -30.74
CA GLY A 66 -7.08 -15.68 -31.02
C GLY A 66 -6.23 -15.54 -29.75
N ILE A 67 -6.65 -14.68 -28.82
CA ILE A 67 -5.96 -14.49 -27.53
C ILE A 67 -5.99 -15.79 -26.72
N TYR A 68 -7.15 -16.43 -26.57
CA TYR A 68 -7.30 -17.63 -25.77
C TYR A 68 -6.48 -18.81 -26.36
N LEU A 69 -6.42 -18.93 -27.69
CA LEU A 69 -5.61 -19.93 -28.37
C LEU A 69 -4.11 -19.73 -28.10
N LEU A 70 -3.62 -18.49 -28.20
CA LEU A 70 -2.22 -18.17 -27.86
C LEU A 70 -1.91 -18.44 -26.39
N MET A 71 -2.84 -18.14 -25.47
CA MET A 71 -2.66 -18.40 -24.04
C MET A 71 -2.59 -19.91 -23.73
N VAL A 72 -3.42 -20.73 -24.35
CA VAL A 72 -3.37 -22.20 -24.23
C VAL A 72 -2.05 -22.75 -24.80
N MET A 73 -1.58 -22.21 -25.92
CA MET A 73 -0.32 -22.63 -26.52
C MET A 73 0.90 -22.31 -25.64
N ASN A 74 0.93 -21.12 -25.03
CA ASN A 74 2.04 -20.66 -24.21
C ASN A 74 2.11 -21.32 -22.82
N ASN A 75 0.96 -21.59 -22.18
CA ASN A 75 0.91 -22.00 -20.77
C ASN A 75 0.51 -23.47 -20.54
N ARG A 76 0.83 -24.39 -21.46
CA ARG A 76 0.48 -25.83 -21.32
C ARG A 76 0.95 -26.51 -20.03
N LYS A 77 1.95 -25.94 -19.35
CA LYS A 77 2.51 -26.49 -18.10
C LYS A 77 1.67 -26.17 -16.87
N ASN A 78 0.87 -25.11 -16.89
CA ASN A 78 0.01 -24.74 -15.77
C ASN A 78 -1.41 -25.27 -16.01
N ILE A 79 -1.83 -26.26 -15.21
CA ILE A 79 -3.11 -26.96 -15.37
C ILE A 79 -4.29 -25.98 -15.30
N CYS A 80 -4.25 -25.02 -14.37
CA CYS A 80 -5.34 -24.04 -14.21
C CYS A 80 -5.45 -23.14 -15.46
N ASP A 81 -4.34 -22.59 -15.95
CA ASP A 81 -4.33 -21.74 -17.14
C ASP A 81 -4.83 -22.50 -18.38
N PHE A 82 -4.44 -23.77 -18.49
CA PHE A 82 -4.87 -24.64 -19.58
C PHE A 82 -6.37 -24.93 -19.53
N VAL A 83 -6.90 -25.28 -18.36
CA VAL A 83 -8.34 -25.54 -18.15
C VAL A 83 -9.17 -24.28 -18.42
N PHE A 84 -8.79 -23.13 -17.84
CA PHE A 84 -9.52 -21.87 -18.07
C PHE A 84 -9.44 -21.43 -19.53
N GLY A 85 -8.27 -21.57 -20.18
CA GLY A 85 -8.11 -21.24 -21.60
C GLY A 85 -8.97 -22.13 -22.51
N ILE A 86 -9.06 -23.43 -22.24
CA ILE A 86 -9.93 -24.35 -22.99
C ILE A 86 -11.40 -24.04 -22.77
N LEU A 87 -11.81 -23.82 -21.51
CA LEU A 87 -13.19 -23.49 -21.18
C LEU A 87 -13.62 -22.19 -21.86
N ALA A 88 -12.76 -21.17 -21.84
CA ALA A 88 -12.98 -19.91 -22.54
C ALA A 88 -13.04 -20.10 -24.07
N LEU A 89 -12.18 -20.94 -24.66
CA LEU A 89 -12.23 -21.28 -26.09
C LEU A 89 -13.55 -21.94 -26.46
N ILE A 90 -13.97 -22.98 -25.74
CA ILE A 90 -15.22 -23.71 -25.99
C ILE A 90 -16.41 -22.75 -25.98
N LEU A 91 -16.50 -21.88 -24.97
CA LEU A 91 -17.58 -20.91 -24.85
C LEU A 91 -17.51 -19.82 -25.93
N SER A 92 -16.32 -19.38 -26.34
CA SER A 92 -16.14 -18.40 -27.40
C SER A 92 -16.53 -18.96 -28.78
N PHE A 93 -16.22 -20.23 -29.05
CA PHE A 93 -16.72 -20.93 -30.23
C PHE A 93 -18.24 -21.12 -30.15
N GLY A 94 -18.77 -21.50 -28.99
CA GLY A 94 -20.21 -21.59 -28.77
C GLY A 94 -20.94 -20.28 -29.08
N HIS A 95 -20.38 -19.13 -28.69
CA HIS A 95 -20.96 -17.82 -28.99
C HIS A 95 -21.12 -17.54 -30.49
N LEU A 96 -20.25 -18.10 -31.35
CA LEU A 96 -20.37 -17.93 -32.81
C LEU A 96 -21.57 -18.69 -33.39
N PHE A 97 -22.05 -19.74 -32.71
CA PHE A 97 -23.11 -20.61 -33.19
C PHE A 97 -24.45 -20.41 -32.46
N PHE A 98 -24.43 -19.89 -31.24
CA PHE A 98 -25.62 -19.67 -30.41
C PHE A 98 -25.89 -18.17 -30.24
N GLU A 99 -27.16 -17.74 -30.36
CA GLU A 99 -27.59 -16.33 -30.15
C GLU A 99 -27.46 -15.83 -28.69
N TYR A 100 -27.00 -16.68 -27.77
CA TYR A 100 -26.75 -16.29 -26.39
C TYR A 100 -25.45 -15.50 -26.25
N ASN A 101 -25.45 -14.45 -25.44
CA ASN A 101 -24.25 -13.68 -25.09
C ASN A 101 -23.32 -14.47 -24.15
N LEU A 102 -22.64 -15.48 -24.70
CA LEU A 102 -21.65 -16.31 -24.02
C LEU A 102 -20.30 -15.59 -23.89
N LEU A 103 -20.10 -14.47 -24.60
CA LEU A 103 -18.87 -13.70 -24.56
C LEU A 103 -18.54 -13.22 -23.15
N GLY A 104 -19.55 -12.73 -22.41
CA GLY A 104 -19.37 -12.32 -21.02
C GLY A 104 -18.88 -13.46 -20.11
N MET A 105 -19.39 -14.68 -20.31
CA MET A 105 -18.94 -15.85 -19.55
C MET A 105 -17.47 -16.20 -19.85
N THR A 106 -17.03 -16.06 -21.10
CA THR A 106 -15.61 -16.26 -21.45
C THR A 106 -14.71 -15.23 -20.75
N GLN A 107 -15.15 -13.98 -20.70
CA GLN A 107 -14.39 -12.90 -20.08
C GLN A 107 -14.25 -13.11 -18.57
N ILE A 108 -15.30 -13.63 -17.91
CA ILE A 108 -15.27 -14.00 -16.49
C ILE A 108 -14.24 -15.09 -16.24
N ILE A 109 -14.34 -16.20 -16.97
CA ILE A 109 -13.43 -17.34 -16.83
C ILE A 109 -11.98 -16.90 -17.04
N MET A 110 -11.74 -16.07 -18.07
CA MET A 110 -10.38 -15.64 -18.35
C MET A 110 -9.85 -14.62 -17.35
N SER A 111 -10.74 -13.82 -16.76
CA SER A 111 -10.34 -12.91 -15.71
C SER A 111 -9.92 -13.65 -14.44
N ILE A 112 -10.49 -14.83 -14.13
CA ILE A 112 -10.03 -15.70 -13.02
C ILE A 112 -8.59 -16.19 -13.23
N ASN A 113 -8.14 -16.31 -14.49
CA ASN A 113 -6.77 -16.72 -14.84
C ASN A 113 -5.69 -15.75 -14.33
N ILE A 114 -6.06 -14.57 -13.83
CA ILE A 114 -5.11 -13.69 -13.15
C ILE A 114 -4.68 -14.23 -11.77
N LEU A 115 -5.47 -15.11 -11.15
CA LEU A 115 -5.16 -15.71 -9.85
C LEU A 115 -3.92 -16.61 -9.92
N THR A 116 -3.55 -17.10 -11.09
CA THR A 116 -2.39 -17.98 -11.27
C THR A 116 -1.08 -17.20 -11.48
N PHE A 117 -1.09 -15.86 -11.47
CA PHE A 117 0.16 -15.10 -11.43
C PHE A 117 0.90 -15.29 -10.10
N PRO A 118 2.25 -15.27 -10.12
CA PRO A 118 3.06 -15.40 -8.90
C PRO A 118 2.68 -14.43 -7.78
N PHE A 119 2.26 -13.21 -8.13
CA PHE A 119 1.78 -12.24 -7.14
C PHE A 119 0.46 -12.67 -6.51
N SER A 120 -0.55 -13.01 -7.31
CA SER A 120 -1.88 -13.39 -6.80
C SER A 120 -1.78 -14.64 -5.93
N GLN A 121 -0.85 -15.54 -6.26
CA GLN A 121 -0.53 -16.72 -5.46
C GLN A 121 0.08 -16.38 -4.09
N ARG A 122 0.88 -15.31 -3.97
CA ARG A 122 1.35 -14.81 -2.67
C ARG A 122 0.16 -14.41 -1.81
N MET A 123 -0.74 -13.60 -2.35
CA MET A 123 -1.94 -13.17 -1.62
C MET A 123 -2.84 -14.36 -1.22
N ILE A 124 -3.06 -15.33 -2.12
CA ILE A 124 -3.86 -16.52 -1.78
C ILE A 124 -3.22 -17.30 -0.63
N ARG A 125 -1.88 -17.36 -0.57
CA ARG A 125 -1.17 -17.96 0.56
C ARG A 125 -1.45 -17.19 1.85
N GLU A 126 -1.37 -15.86 1.84
CA GLU A 126 -1.68 -15.03 3.02
C GLU A 126 -3.13 -15.25 3.50
N ILE A 127 -4.11 -15.25 2.57
CA ILE A 127 -5.51 -15.54 2.88
C ILE A 127 -5.68 -16.93 3.49
N LYS A 128 -4.97 -17.93 2.95
CA LYS A 128 -5.05 -19.31 3.42
C LYS A 128 -4.55 -19.47 4.85
N LEU A 129 -3.61 -18.64 5.29
CA LEU A 129 -3.11 -18.65 6.67
C LEU A 129 -4.19 -18.20 7.66
N VAL A 130 -4.94 -17.15 7.31
CA VAL A 130 -5.96 -16.57 8.19
C VAL A 130 -7.34 -17.22 8.02
N TRP A 131 -7.51 -18.07 7.00
CA TRP A 131 -8.79 -18.68 6.63
C TRP A 131 -9.50 -19.41 7.77
N SER A 132 -8.75 -20.17 8.58
CA SER A 132 -9.32 -20.92 9.71
C SER A 132 -9.96 -19.98 10.73
N GLU A 133 -9.27 -18.90 11.08
CA GLU A 133 -9.77 -17.93 12.06
C GLU A 133 -10.94 -17.11 11.51
N ILE A 134 -10.87 -16.69 10.25
CA ILE A 134 -11.97 -16.00 9.56
C ILE A 134 -13.22 -16.90 9.55
N MET A 135 -13.05 -18.19 9.26
CA MET A 135 -14.18 -19.13 9.21
C MET A 135 -14.81 -19.32 10.59
N ASN A 136 -14.01 -19.47 11.65
CA ASN A 136 -14.51 -19.58 13.02
C ASN A 136 -15.34 -18.36 13.41
N LEU A 137 -14.81 -17.16 13.12
CA LEU A 137 -15.51 -15.90 13.35
C LEU A 137 -16.80 -15.82 12.53
N ALA A 138 -16.74 -16.12 11.23
CA ALA A 138 -17.89 -16.10 10.33
C ALA A 138 -19.02 -17.04 10.77
N ILE A 139 -18.69 -18.22 11.29
CA ILE A 139 -19.69 -19.16 11.84
C ILE A 139 -20.42 -18.53 13.04
N THR A 140 -19.69 -17.89 13.95
CA THR A 140 -20.32 -17.24 15.11
C THR A 140 -21.15 -16.01 14.73
N MET A 141 -20.68 -15.21 13.76
CA MET A 141 -21.45 -14.10 13.20
C MET A 141 -22.72 -14.60 12.51
N PHE A 142 -22.63 -15.66 11.71
CA PHE A 142 -23.77 -16.27 11.05
C PHE A 142 -24.80 -16.81 12.05
N PHE A 143 -24.35 -17.40 13.16
CA PHE A 143 -25.24 -17.84 14.22
C PHE A 143 -26.06 -16.68 14.82
N ILE A 144 -25.41 -15.57 15.17
CA ILE A 144 -26.09 -14.39 15.73
C ILE A 144 -27.01 -13.74 14.70
N LEU A 145 -26.58 -13.68 13.43
CA LEU A 145 -27.41 -13.25 12.30
C LEU A 145 -28.71 -14.06 12.23
N CYS A 146 -28.61 -15.39 12.22
CA CYS A 146 -29.78 -16.27 12.19
C CYS A 146 -30.67 -16.10 13.43
N LEU A 147 -30.08 -15.92 14.60
CA LEU A 147 -30.82 -15.69 15.85
C LEU A 147 -31.64 -14.40 15.79
N CYS A 148 -31.04 -13.29 15.35
CA CYS A 148 -31.72 -11.99 15.23
C CYS A 148 -32.77 -12.03 14.11
N ALA A 149 -32.44 -12.62 12.97
CA ALA A 149 -33.35 -12.78 11.84
C ALA A 149 -34.57 -13.62 12.21
N TYR A 150 -34.38 -14.74 12.91
CA TYR A 150 -35.49 -15.56 13.38
C TYR A 150 -36.36 -14.81 14.39
N SER A 151 -35.75 -14.15 15.37
CA SER A 151 -36.45 -13.42 16.44
C SER A 151 -37.34 -12.29 15.89
N THR A 152 -36.81 -11.49 14.96
CA THR A 152 -37.56 -10.40 14.31
C THR A 152 -38.64 -10.92 13.37
N THR A 153 -38.36 -11.97 12.57
CA THR A 153 -39.38 -12.59 11.71
C THR A 153 -40.55 -13.12 12.53
N ALA A 154 -40.27 -13.80 13.65
CA ALA A 154 -41.29 -14.35 14.51
C ALA A 154 -42.13 -13.26 15.20
N TYR A 155 -41.49 -12.15 15.58
CA TYR A 155 -42.16 -11.04 16.28
C TYR A 155 -42.98 -10.15 15.32
N TYR A 156 -42.47 -9.87 14.12
CA TYR A 156 -43.11 -8.97 13.15
C TYR A 156 -43.93 -9.67 12.06
N TYR A 157 -44.16 -10.98 12.17
CA TYR A 157 -44.80 -11.80 11.13
C TYR A 157 -46.10 -11.20 10.56
N ASP A 158 -46.95 -10.63 11.42
CA ASP A 158 -48.25 -10.04 11.02
C ASP A 158 -48.20 -8.51 10.81
N ASN A 159 -47.05 -7.86 10.99
CA ASN A 159 -46.93 -6.40 10.93
C ASN A 159 -46.61 -5.90 9.52
N LYS A 160 -47.65 -5.39 8.83
CA LYS A 160 -47.54 -4.85 7.46
C LYS A 160 -46.57 -3.67 7.31
N LYS A 161 -46.31 -2.89 8.36
CA LYS A 161 -45.42 -1.72 8.27
C LYS A 161 -43.97 -2.13 8.01
N VAL A 162 -43.54 -3.23 8.62
CA VAL A 162 -42.15 -3.71 8.58
C VAL A 162 -41.99 -4.97 7.73
N GLU A 163 -43.01 -5.34 6.96
CA GLU A 163 -43.01 -6.54 6.12
C GLU A 163 -41.90 -6.53 5.06
N ILE A 164 -41.49 -5.33 4.63
CA ILE A 164 -40.37 -5.12 3.71
C ILE A 164 -39.05 -5.60 4.34
N PHE A 165 -38.86 -5.40 5.65
CA PHE A 165 -37.64 -5.77 6.36
C PHE A 165 -37.73 -7.17 7.00
N TYR A 166 -38.83 -7.48 7.67
CA TYR A 166 -38.94 -8.66 8.54
C TYR A 166 -40.04 -9.65 8.15
N GLY A 167 -40.75 -9.43 7.05
CA GLY A 167 -41.93 -10.23 6.68
C GLY A 167 -41.64 -11.71 6.34
N THR A 168 -40.39 -12.03 6.00
CA THR A 168 -39.93 -13.42 5.81
C THR A 168 -38.56 -13.60 6.43
N PHE A 169 -38.21 -14.84 6.77
CA PHE A 169 -36.87 -15.13 7.31
C PHE A 169 -35.76 -14.64 6.38
N GLY A 170 -35.92 -14.81 5.07
CA GLY A 170 -34.96 -14.31 4.07
C GLY A 170 -34.82 -12.78 4.08
N ARG A 171 -35.94 -12.05 4.19
CA ARG A 171 -35.91 -10.58 4.32
C ARG A 171 -35.25 -10.14 5.61
N SER A 172 -35.53 -10.81 6.72
CA SER A 172 -34.87 -10.50 8.00
C SER A 172 -33.37 -10.74 7.94
N VAL A 173 -32.94 -11.84 7.31
CA VAL A 173 -31.51 -12.10 7.06
C VAL A 173 -30.88 -10.98 6.24
N LEU A 174 -31.52 -10.54 5.16
CA LEU A 174 -31.03 -9.44 4.33
C LEU A 174 -30.96 -8.12 5.10
N THR A 175 -32.00 -7.79 5.87
CA THR A 175 -32.04 -6.59 6.72
C THR A 175 -30.89 -6.57 7.71
N PHE A 176 -30.56 -7.72 8.33
CA PHE A 176 -29.40 -7.78 9.24
C PHE A 176 -28.05 -7.78 8.52
N ILE A 177 -27.96 -8.31 7.29
CA ILE A 177 -26.77 -8.14 6.44
C ILE A 177 -26.58 -6.66 6.06
N GLN A 178 -27.66 -5.93 5.79
CA GLN A 178 -27.64 -4.49 5.54
C GLN A 178 -27.24 -3.70 6.80
N ALA A 179 -27.80 -4.06 7.96
CA ALA A 179 -27.42 -3.46 9.24
C ALA A 179 -25.97 -3.77 9.65
N LEU A 180 -25.40 -4.90 9.23
CA LEU A 180 -23.99 -5.26 9.47
C LEU A 180 -23.05 -4.22 8.86
N SER A 181 -23.41 -3.66 7.70
CA SER A 181 -22.62 -2.62 7.03
C SER A 181 -22.97 -1.20 7.46
N LEU A 182 -23.90 -1.04 8.41
CA LEU A 182 -24.48 0.25 8.79
C LEU A 182 -25.15 1.00 7.62
N ASP A 183 -25.63 0.25 6.62
CA ASP A 183 -26.40 0.82 5.52
C ASP A 183 -27.88 0.87 5.92
N ASP A 184 -28.53 2.04 5.76
CA ASP A 184 -29.93 2.35 6.14
C ASP A 184 -30.44 1.87 7.51
N TRP A 185 -29.55 1.48 8.43
CA TRP A 185 -29.93 0.93 9.73
C TRP A 185 -30.82 1.88 10.54
N ALA A 186 -30.61 3.19 10.41
CA ALA A 186 -31.41 4.19 11.09
C ALA A 186 -32.84 4.29 10.53
N GLN A 187 -33.04 4.02 9.24
CA GLN A 187 -34.37 3.93 8.65
C GLN A 187 -35.06 2.64 9.10
N ILE A 188 -34.38 1.50 9.03
CA ILE A 188 -34.87 0.19 9.52
C ILE A 188 -35.34 0.30 10.97
N GLY A 189 -34.53 0.93 11.84
CA GLY A 189 -34.89 1.18 13.23
C GLY A 189 -36.12 2.08 13.36
N ARG A 190 -36.14 3.22 12.65
CA ARG A 190 -37.26 4.18 12.72
C ARG A 190 -38.58 3.60 12.21
N GLU A 191 -38.55 2.77 11.17
CA GLU A 191 -39.75 2.12 10.62
C GLU A 191 -40.28 0.98 11.51
N SER A 192 -39.41 0.39 12.34
CA SER A 192 -39.82 -0.59 13.36
C SER A 192 -40.70 0.04 14.45
N ASP A 193 -40.37 1.26 14.86
CA ASP A 193 -41.15 2.12 15.77
C ASP A 193 -41.54 1.43 17.10
N ASP A 194 -40.67 0.55 17.63
CA ASP A 194 -40.89 -0.13 18.90
C ASP A 194 -39.60 -0.47 19.66
N LEU A 195 -39.74 -0.68 20.98
CA LEU A 195 -38.60 -0.92 21.88
C LEU A 195 -37.82 -2.19 21.53
N PHE A 196 -38.53 -3.24 21.10
CA PHE A 196 -37.92 -4.52 20.74
C PHE A 196 -37.03 -4.39 19.50
N GLY A 197 -37.53 -3.73 18.44
CA GLY A 197 -36.77 -3.46 17.22
C GLY A 197 -35.52 -2.65 17.51
N TYR A 198 -35.64 -1.55 18.27
CA TYR A 198 -34.48 -0.75 18.68
C TYR A 198 -33.46 -1.58 19.47
N PHE A 199 -33.91 -2.36 20.44
CA PHE A 199 -33.02 -3.15 21.30
C PHE A 199 -32.25 -4.21 20.51
N ILE A 200 -32.94 -5.00 19.68
CA ILE A 200 -32.28 -6.02 18.86
C ILE A 200 -31.31 -5.38 17.87
N LEU A 201 -31.73 -4.32 17.18
CA LEU A 201 -30.89 -3.66 16.19
C LEU A 201 -29.63 -3.06 16.84
N CYS A 202 -29.77 -2.35 17.96
CA CYS A 202 -28.64 -1.78 18.68
C CYS A 202 -27.67 -2.84 19.22
N ILE A 203 -28.18 -3.94 19.80
CA ILE A 203 -27.33 -5.05 20.28
C ILE A 203 -26.65 -5.75 19.11
N TYR A 204 -27.38 -6.00 18.02
CA TYR A 204 -26.81 -6.61 16.84
C TYR A 204 -25.67 -5.76 16.29
N ILE A 205 -25.88 -4.45 16.12
CA ILE A 205 -24.85 -3.52 15.66
C ILE A 205 -23.66 -3.56 16.62
N LEU A 206 -23.88 -3.41 17.93
CA LEU A 206 -22.81 -3.43 18.92
C LEU A 206 -21.97 -4.72 18.81
N LEU A 207 -22.62 -5.89 18.80
CA LEU A 207 -21.92 -7.17 18.67
C LEU A 207 -21.18 -7.27 17.34
N MET A 208 -21.86 -6.99 16.24
CA MET A 208 -21.31 -7.24 14.91
C MET A 208 -20.23 -6.25 14.53
N THR A 209 -20.50 -4.96 14.64
CA THR A 209 -19.59 -3.92 14.13
C THR A 209 -18.53 -3.56 15.14
N TYR A 210 -18.85 -3.49 16.43
CA TYR A 210 -17.89 -3.07 17.44
C TYR A 210 -17.08 -4.24 18.02
N PHE A 211 -17.66 -5.43 18.19
CA PHE A 211 -16.90 -6.60 18.68
C PHE A 211 -16.32 -7.41 17.52
N TYR A 212 -17.15 -7.99 16.66
CA TYR A 212 -16.68 -8.96 15.67
C TYR A 212 -15.76 -8.37 14.58
N LEU A 213 -16.10 -7.22 13.99
CA LEU A 213 -15.23 -6.59 13.00
C LEU A 213 -13.87 -6.16 13.60
N ASN A 214 -13.88 -5.63 14.83
CA ASN A 214 -12.64 -5.24 15.51
C ASN A 214 -11.78 -6.45 15.90
N ILE A 215 -12.40 -7.55 16.37
CA ILE A 215 -11.68 -8.80 16.66
C ILE A 215 -11.07 -9.37 15.38
N MET A 216 -11.82 -9.38 14.28
CA MET A 216 -11.31 -9.83 12.99
C MET A 216 -10.04 -9.04 12.60
N MET A 217 -10.09 -7.71 12.73
CA MET A 217 -8.96 -6.87 12.40
C MET A 217 -7.74 -7.17 13.27
N GLY A 218 -7.96 -7.39 14.58
CA GLY A 218 -6.91 -7.80 15.52
C GLY A 218 -6.25 -9.12 15.10
N ILE A 219 -7.04 -10.16 14.83
CA ILE A 219 -6.54 -11.47 14.39
C ILE A 219 -5.75 -11.35 13.08
N LEU A 220 -6.28 -10.61 12.12
CA LEU A 220 -5.66 -10.46 10.81
C LEU A 220 -4.31 -9.74 10.91
N ILE A 221 -4.24 -8.64 11.68
CA ILE A 221 -2.97 -7.93 11.90
C ILE A 221 -1.97 -8.83 12.63
N GLU A 222 -2.38 -9.51 13.71
CA GLU A 222 -1.48 -10.34 14.51
C GLU A 222 -0.90 -11.50 13.70
N THR A 223 -1.74 -12.19 12.92
CA THR A 223 -1.32 -13.34 12.11
C THR A 223 -0.33 -12.93 11.02
N LEU A 224 -0.60 -11.80 10.34
CA LEU A 224 0.28 -11.28 9.30
C LEU A 224 1.60 -10.73 9.87
N GLN A 225 1.56 -10.05 11.02
CA GLN A 225 2.76 -9.55 11.68
C GLN A 225 3.65 -10.68 12.24
N PHE A 226 3.05 -11.78 12.72
CA PHE A 226 3.79 -12.88 13.33
C PHE A 226 4.67 -13.62 12.30
N GLU A 227 4.19 -13.81 11.07
CA GLU A 227 4.99 -14.46 10.01
C GLU A 227 6.21 -13.62 9.61
N ASN A 228 6.06 -12.30 9.51
CA ASN A 228 7.15 -11.41 9.08
C ASN A 228 8.17 -11.14 10.22
N LYS A 229 7.75 -11.18 11.49
CA LYS A 229 8.64 -11.07 12.66
C LYS A 229 9.65 -12.21 12.79
N GLY A 230 9.43 -13.35 12.12
CA GLY A 230 10.40 -14.45 12.06
C GLY A 230 11.77 -14.07 11.47
N ASN A 231 11.89 -12.91 10.81
CA ASN A 231 13.10 -12.48 10.10
C ASN A 231 13.83 -11.27 10.71
N HIS A 232 13.24 -10.53 11.66
CA HIS A 232 13.84 -9.33 12.24
C HIS A 232 13.98 -9.47 13.76
N LEU A 233 15.17 -9.87 14.19
CA LEU A 233 15.52 -10.23 15.58
C LEU A 233 15.71 -9.05 16.55
N ASP A 234 15.36 -7.81 16.18
CA ASP A 234 15.51 -6.65 17.07
C ASP A 234 14.16 -6.01 17.38
N ASP A 235 13.88 -5.86 18.69
CA ASP A 235 12.62 -5.35 19.22
C ASP A 235 12.46 -3.86 18.80
N PRO A 236 11.54 -3.54 17.88
CA PRO A 236 11.50 -2.24 17.18
C PRO A 236 11.35 -1.05 18.15
N PHE A 237 10.63 -1.29 19.26
CA PHE A 237 10.32 -0.30 20.29
C PHE A 237 11.54 0.14 21.11
N ASN A 238 12.47 -0.77 21.40
CA ASN A 238 13.69 -0.46 22.17
C ASN A 238 14.73 0.28 21.32
N TYR A 239 14.71 0.07 20.01
CA TYR A 239 15.52 0.83 19.06
C TYR A 239 15.02 2.28 18.95
N GLU A 240 13.71 2.52 18.83
CA GLU A 240 13.13 3.87 18.76
C GLU A 240 13.46 4.76 19.98
N ILE A 241 13.35 4.21 21.19
CA ILE A 241 13.58 4.95 22.45
C ILE A 241 15.05 5.39 22.60
N ASN A 242 15.99 4.49 22.32
CA ASN A 242 17.42 4.80 22.41
C ASN A 242 17.87 5.84 21.37
N GLN A 243 17.17 5.94 20.24
CA GLN A 243 17.59 6.77 19.10
C GLN A 243 16.97 8.16 19.12
N GLN A 244 15.74 8.32 19.61
CA GLN A 244 15.19 9.66 19.93
C GLN A 244 16.08 10.42 20.91
N GLN A 245 16.73 9.71 21.84
CA GLN A 245 17.70 10.30 22.76
C GLN A 245 18.94 10.85 22.03
N ILE A 246 19.47 10.14 21.03
CA ILE A 246 20.64 10.56 20.24
C ILE A 246 20.30 11.76 19.36
N LEU A 247 19.14 11.75 18.68
CA LEU A 247 18.70 12.89 17.86
C LEU A 247 18.47 14.15 18.71
N SER A 248 17.91 13.98 19.92
CA SER A 248 17.71 15.09 20.87
C SER A 248 19.01 15.73 21.36
N GLN A 249 20.12 14.97 21.41
CA GLN A 249 21.43 15.50 21.78
C GLN A 249 21.99 16.41 20.67
N LEU A 250 21.78 16.09 19.40
CA LEU A 250 22.21 16.93 18.26
C LEU A 250 21.42 18.24 18.14
N VAL A 251 20.13 18.22 18.51
CA VAL A 251 19.28 19.41 18.53
C VAL A 251 19.67 20.39 19.65
N LYS A 252 20.26 19.89 20.75
CA LYS A 252 20.69 20.74 21.88
C LYS A 252 21.84 21.67 21.54
N GLU A 253 22.72 21.31 20.60
CA GLU A 253 23.89 22.12 20.20
C GLU A 253 23.59 23.18 19.12
N GLN A 254 22.32 23.37 18.74
CA GLN A 254 21.95 24.30 17.67
C GLN A 254 21.92 25.77 18.09
N ASN A 255 22.41 26.63 17.20
CA ASN A 255 22.28 28.09 17.30
C ASN A 255 20.80 28.53 17.17
N LEU A 256 20.45 29.69 17.71
CA LEU A 256 19.07 30.19 17.74
C LEU A 256 18.46 30.33 16.34
N PHE A 257 19.26 30.71 15.34
CA PHE A 257 18.84 30.79 13.94
C PHE A 257 18.47 29.41 13.35
N ASP A 258 19.25 28.37 13.67
CA ASP A 258 18.97 27.01 13.19
C ASP A 258 17.68 26.46 13.82
N LYS A 259 17.41 26.83 15.07
CA LYS A 259 16.17 26.50 15.78
C LYS A 259 14.93 27.13 15.14
N CYS A 260 15.05 28.32 14.54
CA CYS A 260 13.95 28.99 13.84
C CYS A 260 13.71 28.45 12.43
N ILE A 261 14.74 27.94 11.74
CA ILE A 261 14.63 27.51 10.35
C ILE A 261 14.31 26.02 10.21
N ILE A 262 14.88 25.13 11.02
CA ILE A 262 14.60 23.67 10.95
C ILE A 262 14.28 23.07 12.33
N GLY A 263 14.73 23.70 13.42
CA GLY A 263 14.55 23.17 14.77
C GLY A 263 13.18 23.45 15.39
N ASN A 264 13.11 23.36 16.72
CA ASN A 264 11.84 23.34 17.46
C ASN A 264 10.98 24.60 17.28
N TYR A 265 11.56 25.76 16.97
CA TYR A 265 10.79 26.99 16.76
C TYR A 265 10.17 27.09 15.37
N TYR A 266 10.74 26.40 14.39
CA TYR A 266 10.21 26.36 13.02
C TYR A 266 8.76 25.90 12.98
N GLN A 267 8.42 24.85 13.74
CA GLN A 267 7.05 24.35 13.84
C GLN A 267 6.07 25.43 14.32
N TYR A 268 6.43 26.19 15.35
CA TYR A 268 5.56 27.26 15.86
C TYR A 268 5.46 28.43 14.89
N ILE A 269 6.54 28.77 14.18
CA ILE A 269 6.54 29.84 13.17
C ILE A 269 5.62 29.47 12.01
N VAL A 270 5.76 28.27 11.45
CA VAL A 270 4.92 27.79 10.34
C VAL A 270 3.47 27.65 10.80
N TYR A 271 3.20 27.15 12.01
CA TYR A 271 1.82 27.11 12.51
C TYR A 271 1.24 28.51 12.69
N ILE A 272 1.92 29.44 13.35
CA ILE A 272 1.32 30.76 13.61
C ILE A 272 1.12 31.56 12.31
N ILE A 273 2.12 31.57 11.42
CA ILE A 273 2.08 32.40 10.22
C ILE A 273 1.23 31.72 9.13
N SER A 274 1.51 30.45 8.82
CA SER A 274 0.87 29.79 7.70
C SER A 274 -0.50 29.21 8.06
N PHE A 275 -0.71 28.63 9.25
CA PHE A 275 -2.06 28.20 9.65
C PHE A 275 -2.99 29.41 9.86
N GLY A 276 -2.47 30.49 10.44
CA GLY A 276 -3.20 31.75 10.58
C GLY A 276 -3.58 32.34 9.23
N GLY A 277 -2.64 32.41 8.29
CA GLY A 277 -2.87 32.89 6.91
C GLY A 277 -3.88 32.03 6.16
N ILE A 278 -3.76 30.71 6.22
CA ILE A 278 -4.70 29.76 5.59
C ILE A 278 -6.10 29.89 6.20
N PHE A 279 -6.20 30.00 7.52
CA PHE A 279 -7.50 30.10 8.19
C PHE A 279 -8.22 31.41 7.83
N ILE A 280 -7.48 32.52 7.76
CA ILE A 280 -8.00 33.81 7.31
C ILE A 280 -8.42 33.74 5.84
N SER A 281 -7.57 33.17 4.97
CA SER A 281 -7.89 33.00 3.54
C SER A 281 -9.15 32.16 3.34
N ILE A 282 -9.29 31.01 4.02
CA ILE A 282 -10.50 30.19 3.97
C ILE A 282 -11.73 30.98 4.45
N LEU A 283 -11.62 31.72 5.55
CA LEU A 283 -12.75 32.52 6.06
C LEU A 283 -13.15 33.65 5.10
N GLU A 284 -12.18 34.40 4.56
CA GLU A 284 -12.44 35.52 3.65
C GLU A 284 -12.95 35.04 2.27
N HIS A 285 -12.42 33.93 1.77
CA HIS A 285 -12.81 33.33 0.48
C HIS A 285 -14.29 32.95 0.44
N PHE A 286 -14.84 32.41 1.54
CA PHE A 286 -16.26 32.01 1.59
C PHE A 286 -17.22 33.16 1.97
N ASP A 287 -16.73 34.24 2.58
CA ASP A 287 -17.57 35.30 3.15
C ASP A 287 -17.59 36.61 2.33
N HIS A 288 -17.22 36.55 1.04
CA HIS A 288 -17.17 37.69 0.10
C HIS A 288 -16.17 38.79 0.51
N GLY A 289 -15.04 38.41 1.10
CA GLY A 289 -13.99 39.34 1.52
C GLY A 289 -13.41 40.17 0.37
N ASP A 290 -12.92 41.37 0.70
CA ASP A 290 -12.12 42.18 -0.22
C ASP A 290 -10.86 41.37 -0.62
N SER A 291 -10.80 40.91 -1.86
CA SER A 291 -9.71 40.05 -2.39
C SER A 291 -8.30 40.63 -2.26
N ILE A 292 -8.19 41.93 -1.92
CA ILE A 292 -6.93 42.64 -1.75
C ILE A 292 -6.27 42.32 -0.40
N SER A 293 -7.01 42.19 0.70
CA SER A 293 -6.42 41.85 2.01
C SER A 293 -5.90 40.43 2.02
N GLU A 294 -6.70 39.50 1.51
CA GLU A 294 -6.37 38.09 1.32
C GLU A 294 -5.08 37.93 0.52
N LEU A 295 -5.02 38.56 -0.66
CA LEU A 295 -3.85 38.52 -1.54
C LEU A 295 -2.58 39.05 -0.85
N ILE A 296 -2.68 40.13 -0.06
CA ILE A 296 -1.53 40.69 0.64
C ILE A 296 -1.01 39.72 1.71
N ILE A 297 -1.91 39.12 2.49
CA ILE A 297 -1.53 38.17 3.55
C ILE A 297 -0.85 36.94 2.95
N GLU A 298 -1.43 36.38 1.87
CA GLU A 298 -0.87 35.22 1.18
C GLU A 298 0.49 35.52 0.55
N LEU A 299 0.62 36.65 -0.14
CA LEU A 299 1.89 37.03 -0.78
C LEU A 299 3.01 37.20 0.25
N ILE A 300 2.68 37.71 1.44
CA ILE A 300 3.64 37.84 2.54
C ILE A 300 4.04 36.46 3.08
N ASP A 301 3.09 35.59 3.41
CA ASP A 301 3.37 34.25 3.94
C ASP A 301 4.15 33.41 2.91
N ASP A 302 3.75 33.42 1.64
CA ASP A 302 4.40 32.69 0.55
C ASP A 302 5.78 33.25 0.24
N GLY A 303 5.94 34.57 0.29
CA GLY A 303 7.22 35.24 0.12
C GLY A 303 8.20 34.86 1.23
N LEU A 304 7.76 34.91 2.49
CA LEU A 304 8.57 34.50 3.65
C LEU A 304 8.95 33.01 3.57
N TYR A 305 8.01 32.15 3.19
CA TYR A 305 8.28 30.72 3.04
C TYR A 305 9.22 30.42 1.86
N THR A 306 9.10 31.17 0.77
CA THR A 306 10.02 31.09 -0.38
C THR A 306 11.44 31.51 0.02
N ILE A 307 11.58 32.54 0.84
CA ILE A 307 12.89 32.93 1.41
C ILE A 307 13.45 31.80 2.28
N HIS A 308 12.61 31.18 3.12
CA HIS A 308 13.00 30.00 3.90
C HIS A 308 13.53 28.86 2.99
N PHE A 309 12.84 28.54 1.90
CA PHE A 309 13.29 27.55 0.92
C PHE A 309 14.63 27.92 0.28
N ILE A 310 14.84 29.19 -0.07
CA ILE A 310 16.14 29.66 -0.59
C ILE A 310 17.24 29.44 0.44
N ILE A 311 16.98 29.72 1.73
CA ILE A 311 17.95 29.47 2.81
C ILE A 311 18.28 27.98 2.93
N LEU A 312 17.27 27.09 2.83
CA LEU A 312 17.49 25.64 2.82
C LEU A 312 18.44 25.23 1.68
N ILE A 313 18.29 25.80 0.49
CA ILE A 313 19.15 25.51 -0.66
C ILE A 313 20.56 26.09 -0.52
N MET A 314 20.72 27.27 0.06
CA MET A 314 22.01 27.98 0.04
C MET A 314 22.89 27.67 1.25
N LYS A 315 22.29 27.43 2.43
CA LYS A 315 23.06 27.26 3.67
C LYS A 315 23.67 25.85 3.75
N LYS A 316 24.95 25.81 4.10
CA LYS A 316 25.71 24.56 4.35
C LYS A 316 25.66 24.20 5.83
N GLY A 317 25.57 22.91 6.12
CA GLY A 317 25.59 22.39 7.49
C GLY A 317 24.93 21.01 7.54
N PRO A 318 25.27 20.16 8.53
CA PRO A 318 24.85 18.76 8.55
C PRO A 318 23.32 18.61 8.54
N ILE A 319 22.60 19.49 9.25
CA ILE A 319 21.14 19.48 9.31
C ILE A 319 20.50 19.92 7.98
N TYR A 320 21.07 20.97 7.35
CA TYR A 320 20.60 21.46 6.05
C TYR A 320 20.89 20.46 4.94
N ASP A 321 22.01 19.76 5.00
CA ASP A 321 22.40 18.74 4.02
C ASP A 321 21.57 17.46 4.17
N LEU A 322 21.17 17.09 5.39
CA LEU A 322 20.17 16.05 5.65
C LEU A 322 18.84 16.39 4.98
N GLU A 323 18.34 17.62 5.22
CA GLU A 323 17.09 18.11 4.65
C GLU A 323 17.13 18.09 3.12
N ARG A 324 18.20 18.62 2.54
CA ARG A 324 18.41 18.71 1.08
C ARG A 324 18.46 17.35 0.40
N LYS A 325 18.93 16.31 1.10
CA LYS A 325 19.04 14.94 0.57
C LYS A 325 17.67 14.24 0.55
N ASN A 326 16.71 14.71 1.36
CA ASN A 326 15.34 14.24 1.33
C ASN A 326 14.59 14.89 0.16
N LYS A 327 14.52 14.17 -0.98
CA LYS A 327 13.91 14.68 -2.21
C LYS A 327 12.42 15.00 -2.08
N THR A 328 11.66 14.18 -1.35
CA THR A 328 10.22 14.39 -1.16
C THR A 328 9.97 15.65 -0.34
N MET A 329 10.78 15.88 0.69
CA MET A 329 10.68 17.09 1.50
C MET A 329 11.12 18.35 0.74
N MET A 330 12.19 18.28 -0.05
CA MET A 330 12.59 19.40 -0.92
C MET A 330 11.54 19.73 -1.99
N LEU A 331 10.86 18.71 -2.53
CA LEU A 331 9.73 18.91 -3.44
C LEU A 331 8.58 19.60 -2.72
N LEU A 332 8.26 19.19 -1.50
CA LEU A 332 7.20 19.79 -0.69
C LEU A 332 7.49 21.26 -0.38
N HIS A 333 8.71 21.59 0.05
CA HIS A 333 9.12 22.98 0.29
C HIS A 333 9.07 23.84 -0.98
N PHE A 334 9.38 23.26 -2.15
CA PHE A 334 9.27 23.96 -3.43
C PHE A 334 7.81 24.26 -3.80
N ILE A 335 6.92 23.28 -3.60
CA ILE A 335 5.49 23.44 -3.89
C ILE A 335 4.86 24.46 -2.92
N ALA A 336 5.15 24.32 -1.63
CA ALA A 336 4.56 25.12 -0.57
C ALA A 336 5.10 26.57 -0.50
N GLY A 337 6.23 26.87 -1.15
CA GLY A 337 6.80 28.22 -1.21
C GLY A 337 6.77 28.79 -2.63
N PRO A 338 7.84 28.60 -3.42
CA PRO A 338 7.97 29.19 -4.76
C PRO A 338 6.77 28.95 -5.68
N LEU A 339 6.26 27.71 -5.72
CA LEU A 339 5.13 27.39 -6.60
C LEU A 339 3.86 28.06 -6.09
N SER A 340 3.59 27.96 -4.79
CA SER A 340 2.47 28.65 -4.15
C SER A 340 2.47 30.14 -4.45
N LEU A 341 3.61 30.83 -4.24
CA LEU A 341 3.78 32.25 -4.53
C LEU A 341 3.42 32.64 -5.97
N ILE A 342 3.85 31.81 -6.94
CA ILE A 342 3.52 32.03 -8.36
C ILE A 342 2.02 31.85 -8.60
N TYR A 343 1.40 30.85 -7.98
CA TYR A 343 -0.04 30.60 -8.11
C TYR A 343 -0.87 31.66 -7.39
N SER A 344 -0.47 32.14 -6.21
CA SER A 344 -1.16 33.22 -5.50
C SER A 344 -1.23 34.52 -6.32
N LEU A 345 -0.29 34.74 -7.25
CA LEU A 345 -0.30 35.86 -8.19
C LEU A 345 -1.22 35.66 -9.42
N ILE A 346 -1.57 34.42 -9.78
CA ILE A 346 -2.31 34.09 -11.02
C ILE A 346 -3.71 33.55 -10.70
N PHE A 347 -3.79 32.61 -9.75
CA PHE A 347 -4.98 31.92 -9.27
C PHE A 347 -4.91 31.79 -7.74
N LEU A 348 -5.40 32.81 -7.03
CA LEU A 348 -5.39 32.91 -5.56
C LEU A 348 -5.87 31.62 -4.88
N GLU A 349 -6.98 31.05 -5.36
CA GLU A 349 -7.59 29.81 -4.84
C GLU A 349 -6.62 28.61 -4.84
N VAL A 350 -5.82 28.48 -5.90
CA VAL A 350 -4.84 27.40 -6.02
C VAL A 350 -3.65 27.67 -5.11
N GLY A 351 -3.21 28.92 -4.99
CA GLY A 351 -2.17 29.35 -4.04
C GLY A 351 -2.52 28.98 -2.60
N CYS A 352 -3.73 29.33 -2.14
CA CYS A 352 -4.24 28.95 -0.82
C CYS A 352 -4.18 27.44 -0.58
N LEU A 353 -4.57 26.61 -1.56
CA LEU A 353 -4.52 25.15 -1.43
C LEU A 353 -3.07 24.64 -1.27
N LEU A 354 -2.14 25.20 -2.03
CA LEU A 354 -0.72 24.82 -1.97
C LEU A 354 -0.09 25.22 -0.63
N ASN A 355 -0.58 26.27 0.03
CA ASN A 355 -0.12 26.70 1.34
C ASN A 355 -0.38 25.68 2.46
N LEU A 356 -1.43 24.86 2.34
CA LEU A 356 -1.69 23.76 3.28
C LEU A 356 -0.51 22.78 3.37
N LEU A 357 0.27 22.65 2.28
CA LEU A 357 1.43 21.77 2.24
C LEU A 357 2.57 22.24 3.15
N LYS A 358 2.60 23.50 3.58
CA LYS A 358 3.55 24.00 4.59
C LYS A 358 3.41 23.26 5.92
N ILE A 359 2.21 22.81 6.28
CA ILE A 359 1.99 22.05 7.52
C ILE A 359 2.73 20.71 7.46
N ALA A 360 2.74 20.07 6.29
CA ALA A 360 3.40 18.79 6.09
C ALA A 360 4.94 18.85 6.14
N THR A 361 5.55 20.05 6.09
CA THR A 361 7.00 20.23 6.24
C THR A 361 7.44 20.36 7.71
N THR A 362 6.51 20.55 8.64
CA THR A 362 6.81 20.72 10.07
C THR A 362 7.34 19.43 10.72
N PRO A 363 8.30 19.49 11.65
CA PRO A 363 8.92 18.30 12.27
C PRO A 363 7.94 17.28 12.87
N SER A 364 6.84 17.75 13.48
CA SER A 364 5.82 16.89 14.09
C SER A 364 5.00 16.08 13.08
N VAL A 365 4.77 16.63 11.88
CA VAL A 365 3.90 16.01 10.85
C VAL A 365 4.72 15.36 9.75
N LYS A 366 5.91 15.90 9.47
CA LYS A 366 6.83 15.48 8.42
C LYS A 366 7.06 13.96 8.40
N GLY A 367 7.29 13.35 9.56
CA GLY A 367 7.55 11.92 9.65
C GLY A 367 6.35 11.09 9.16
N ILE A 368 5.13 11.51 9.49
CA ILE A 368 3.89 10.86 9.04
C ILE A 368 3.73 11.06 7.54
N PHE A 369 3.85 12.29 7.06
CA PHE A 369 3.61 12.63 5.65
C PHE A 369 4.62 11.97 4.70
N VAL A 370 5.93 12.05 5.03
CA VAL A 370 7.00 11.40 4.26
C VAL A 370 6.81 9.88 4.31
N GLY A 371 6.52 9.31 5.48
CA GLY A 371 6.22 7.89 5.62
C GLY A 371 5.07 7.44 4.72
N THR A 372 3.97 8.20 4.68
CA THR A 372 2.81 7.90 3.83
C THR A 372 3.16 7.97 2.33
N ILE A 373 3.87 9.01 1.88
CA ILE A 373 4.27 9.14 0.46
C ILE A 373 5.25 8.04 0.07
N ASP A 374 6.24 7.77 0.91
CA ASP A 374 7.28 6.79 0.62
C ASP A 374 6.74 5.34 0.67
N MET A 375 5.65 5.07 1.40
CA MET A 375 4.98 3.76 1.37
C MET A 375 4.15 3.54 0.09
N LEU A 376 3.67 4.61 -0.55
CA LEU A 376 2.73 4.53 -1.66
C LEU A 376 3.25 3.70 -2.85
N PRO A 377 4.52 3.82 -3.30
CA PRO A 377 5.08 2.98 -4.36
C PRO A 377 5.10 1.48 -4.02
N PHE A 378 5.19 1.13 -2.73
CA PHE A 378 5.17 -0.27 -2.27
C PHE A 378 3.74 -0.82 -2.26
N LEU A 379 2.76 0.00 -1.85
CA LEU A 379 1.34 -0.38 -1.81
C LEU A 379 0.67 -0.39 -3.19
N MET A 380 1.01 0.57 -4.06
CA MET A 380 0.30 0.78 -5.32
C MET A 380 0.26 -0.45 -6.24
N PRO A 381 1.34 -1.25 -6.40
CA PRO A 381 1.29 -2.48 -7.16
C PRO A 381 0.29 -3.49 -6.57
N GLN A 382 0.23 -3.61 -5.24
CA GLN A 382 -0.67 -4.53 -4.56
C GLN A 382 -2.12 -4.08 -4.66
N PHE A 383 -2.35 -2.78 -4.42
CA PHE A 383 -3.65 -2.13 -4.57
C PHE A 383 -4.18 -2.28 -6.00
N THR A 384 -3.41 -1.80 -7.00
CA THR A 384 -3.81 -1.84 -8.42
C THR A 384 -4.10 -3.27 -8.87
N GLN A 385 -3.32 -4.23 -8.39
CA GLN A 385 -3.53 -5.62 -8.76
C GLN A 385 -4.79 -6.20 -8.12
N LEU A 386 -4.93 -6.15 -6.79
CA LEU A 386 -6.04 -6.77 -6.09
C LEU A 386 -7.38 -6.08 -6.38
N PHE A 387 -7.37 -4.76 -6.32
CA PHE A 387 -8.53 -3.92 -6.61
C PHE A 387 -8.88 -3.98 -8.10
N GLY A 388 -7.88 -3.81 -8.99
CA GLY A 388 -8.11 -3.82 -10.43
C GLY A 388 -8.71 -5.12 -10.94
N ILE A 389 -8.27 -6.27 -10.43
CA ILE A 389 -8.79 -7.60 -10.83
C ILE A 389 -10.26 -7.75 -10.45
N ILE A 390 -10.59 -7.47 -9.19
CA ILE A 390 -11.91 -7.76 -8.65
C ILE A 390 -12.92 -6.75 -9.15
N MET A 391 -12.54 -5.48 -9.23
CA MET A 391 -13.34 -4.44 -9.85
C MET A 391 -13.58 -4.70 -11.33
N PHE A 392 -12.60 -5.23 -12.04
CA PHE A 392 -12.75 -5.60 -13.44
C PHE A 392 -13.68 -6.81 -13.63
N ILE A 393 -13.45 -7.89 -12.87
CA ILE A 393 -14.29 -9.10 -12.90
C ILE A 393 -15.74 -8.74 -12.57
N ALA A 394 -15.94 -7.99 -11.48
CA ALA A 394 -17.26 -7.58 -11.04
C ALA A 394 -17.89 -6.60 -12.04
N SER A 395 -17.12 -5.69 -12.65
CA SER A 395 -17.65 -4.78 -13.66
C SER A 395 -18.14 -5.53 -14.90
N ILE A 396 -17.41 -6.55 -15.34
CA ILE A 396 -17.78 -7.41 -16.47
C ILE A 396 -18.97 -8.33 -16.14
N LEU A 397 -18.96 -8.97 -14.97
CA LEU A 397 -20.08 -9.78 -14.48
C LEU A 397 -21.35 -8.96 -14.52
N THR A 398 -21.27 -7.75 -13.99
CA THR A 398 -22.45 -6.93 -13.78
C THR A 398 -22.90 -6.27 -15.07
N SER A 399 -22.01 -5.71 -15.89
CA SER A 399 -22.41 -5.14 -17.19
C SER A 399 -23.03 -6.19 -18.13
N ASN A 400 -22.49 -7.42 -18.14
CA ASN A 400 -23.02 -8.50 -18.98
C ASN A 400 -24.34 -9.08 -18.44
N TYR A 401 -24.47 -9.22 -17.11
CA TYR A 401 -25.71 -9.69 -16.48
C TYR A 401 -26.86 -8.69 -16.65
N PHE A 402 -26.59 -7.38 -16.51
CA PHE A 402 -27.60 -6.35 -16.70
C PHE A 402 -27.98 -6.14 -18.17
N ALA A 403 -27.01 -6.30 -19.09
CA ALA A 403 -27.32 -6.38 -20.52
C ALA A 403 -28.18 -7.61 -20.85
N TYR A 404 -27.92 -8.76 -20.20
CA TYR A 404 -28.68 -10.00 -20.37
C TYR A 404 -30.13 -9.90 -19.88
N ILE A 405 -30.39 -9.13 -18.82
CA ILE A 405 -31.74 -8.95 -18.24
C ILE A 405 -32.52 -7.79 -18.89
N GLY A 406 -31.90 -7.04 -19.81
CA GLY A 406 -32.56 -5.92 -20.51
C GLY A 406 -32.67 -4.65 -19.66
N LEU A 407 -31.88 -4.53 -18.59
CA LEU A 407 -31.88 -3.41 -17.63
C LEU A 407 -30.86 -2.31 -17.98
N LYS A 408 -30.47 -2.18 -19.25
CA LYS A 408 -29.48 -1.19 -19.74
C LYS A 408 -29.84 0.27 -19.40
N GLN A 409 -31.10 0.55 -19.05
CA GLN A 409 -31.64 1.87 -18.70
C GLN A 409 -31.52 2.24 -17.21
N GLN A 410 -31.03 1.36 -16.35
CA GLN A 410 -30.73 1.68 -14.95
C GLN A 410 -29.45 2.52 -14.83
N LEU A 411 -29.40 3.43 -13.86
CA LEU A 411 -28.21 4.25 -13.57
C LEU A 411 -27.01 3.33 -13.25
N TYR A 412 -27.26 2.30 -12.44
CA TYR A 412 -26.28 1.36 -11.96
C TYR A 412 -25.97 0.28 -13.01
N PHE A 413 -24.68 -0.01 -13.19
CA PHE A 413 -24.16 -1.10 -14.03
C PHE A 413 -24.47 -1.09 -15.54
N SER A 414 -24.91 0.04 -16.08
CA SER A 414 -25.26 0.19 -17.51
C SER A 414 -24.07 0.17 -18.47
N SER A 415 -22.87 0.52 -17.99
CA SER A 415 -21.62 0.56 -18.76
C SER A 415 -20.47 0.08 -17.88
N PHE A 416 -19.29 -0.20 -18.47
CA PHE A 416 -18.10 -0.55 -17.70
C PHE A 416 -17.78 0.50 -16.62
N TRP A 417 -17.78 1.79 -16.96
CA TRP A 417 -17.46 2.86 -16.02
C TRP A 417 -18.52 3.04 -14.93
N ASN A 418 -19.81 2.88 -15.28
CA ASN A 418 -20.89 2.96 -14.30
C ASN A 418 -20.86 1.75 -13.35
N SER A 419 -20.61 0.55 -13.87
CA SER A 419 -20.39 -0.65 -13.06
C SER A 419 -19.18 -0.49 -12.14
N PHE A 420 -18.07 0.00 -12.67
CA PHE A 420 -16.86 0.27 -11.91
C PHE A 420 -17.15 1.23 -10.76
N TYR A 421 -17.75 2.39 -11.03
CA TYR A 421 -18.10 3.36 -10.00
C TYR A 421 -19.05 2.78 -8.94
N THR A 422 -20.11 2.07 -9.38
CA THR A 422 -21.08 1.44 -8.47
C THR A 422 -20.40 0.41 -7.56
N LEU A 423 -19.44 -0.36 -8.06
CA LEU A 423 -18.70 -1.32 -7.25
C LEU A 423 -17.75 -0.65 -6.25
N ILE A 424 -17.18 0.51 -6.58
CA ILE A 424 -16.39 1.30 -5.61
C ILE A 424 -17.30 1.74 -4.47
N GLN A 425 -18.48 2.26 -4.80
CA GLN A 425 -19.49 2.67 -3.83
C GLN A 425 -19.90 1.52 -2.90
N ILE A 426 -20.24 0.35 -3.48
CA ILE A 426 -20.58 -0.85 -2.72
C ILE A 426 -19.40 -1.34 -1.88
N MET A 427 -18.16 -1.25 -2.39
CA MET A 427 -16.97 -1.60 -1.62
C MET A 427 -16.84 -0.73 -0.38
N THR A 428 -17.15 0.57 -0.47
CA THR A 428 -17.19 1.47 0.69
C THR A 428 -18.41 1.25 1.59
N LEU A 429 -19.19 0.19 1.35
CA LEU A 429 -20.42 -0.17 2.08
C LEU A 429 -21.55 0.85 1.93
N ASP A 430 -21.47 1.71 0.91
CA ASP A 430 -22.40 2.82 0.71
C ASP A 430 -23.58 2.40 -0.17
N ASP A 431 -24.80 2.61 0.32
CA ASP A 431 -26.08 2.55 -0.40
C ASP A 431 -26.36 1.24 -1.17
N TRP A 432 -25.69 0.15 -0.79
CA TRP A 432 -25.76 -1.10 -1.56
C TRP A 432 -27.13 -1.77 -1.46
N GLY A 433 -27.87 -1.58 -0.36
CA GLY A 433 -29.23 -2.08 -0.21
C GLY A 433 -30.17 -1.47 -1.24
N ASN A 434 -30.10 -0.14 -1.43
CA ASN A 434 -30.91 0.58 -2.41
C ASN A 434 -30.48 0.33 -3.85
N ILE A 435 -29.22 -0.05 -4.09
CA ILE A 435 -28.77 -0.51 -5.41
C ILE A 435 -29.38 -1.87 -5.77
N VAL A 436 -29.50 -2.79 -4.80
CA VAL A 436 -29.97 -4.16 -5.02
C VAL A 436 -31.50 -4.27 -5.01
N GLU A 437 -32.20 -3.48 -4.21
CA GLU A 437 -33.66 -3.58 -4.03
C GLU A 437 -34.49 -3.39 -5.31
N PRO A 438 -34.21 -2.39 -6.18
CA PRO A 438 -34.88 -2.26 -7.48
C PRO A 438 -34.66 -3.46 -8.40
N MET A 439 -33.57 -4.21 -8.22
CA MET A 439 -33.27 -5.38 -9.05
C MET A 439 -34.16 -6.56 -8.70
N TYR A 440 -34.48 -6.73 -7.41
CA TYR A 440 -35.36 -7.77 -6.94
C TYR A 440 -36.83 -7.43 -7.17
N SER A 441 -37.26 -6.23 -6.76
CA SER A 441 -38.66 -5.81 -6.83
C SER A 441 -39.22 -5.78 -8.26
N LYS A 442 -38.41 -5.39 -9.25
CA LYS A 442 -38.85 -5.29 -10.66
C LYS A 442 -38.75 -6.59 -11.45
N HIS A 443 -37.81 -7.49 -11.10
CA HIS A 443 -37.48 -8.63 -11.95
C HIS A 443 -37.47 -10.00 -11.24
N GLY A 444 -37.64 -10.03 -9.92
CA GLY A 444 -37.72 -11.27 -9.13
C GLY A 444 -36.41 -12.05 -9.04
N TYR A 445 -35.28 -11.48 -9.45
CA TYR A 445 -33.99 -12.15 -9.37
C TYR A 445 -33.40 -12.05 -7.96
N ILE A 446 -33.19 -13.20 -7.31
CA ILE A 446 -32.53 -13.27 -5.99
C ILE A 446 -31.00 -13.24 -6.08
N ILE A 447 -30.45 -13.44 -7.29
CA ILE A 447 -29.01 -13.52 -7.55
C ILE A 447 -28.24 -12.27 -7.08
N PRO A 448 -28.71 -11.03 -7.31
CA PRO A 448 -28.02 -9.81 -6.84
C PRO A 448 -27.88 -9.76 -5.31
N TYR A 449 -28.89 -10.21 -4.58
CA TYR A 449 -28.88 -10.35 -3.12
C TYR A 449 -27.92 -11.41 -2.59
N ILE A 450 -27.35 -12.24 -3.45
CA ILE A 450 -26.31 -13.20 -3.11
C ILE A 450 -24.95 -12.67 -3.54
N ILE A 451 -24.84 -12.19 -4.78
CA ILE A 451 -23.57 -11.76 -5.36
C ILE A 451 -23.02 -10.51 -4.65
N ILE A 452 -23.85 -9.51 -4.38
CA ILE A 452 -23.39 -8.25 -3.77
C ILE A 452 -22.88 -8.47 -2.33
N PRO A 453 -23.60 -9.18 -1.44
CA PRO A 453 -23.04 -9.52 -0.13
C PRO A 453 -21.76 -10.37 -0.19
N ILE A 454 -21.66 -11.32 -1.13
CA ILE A 454 -20.40 -12.09 -1.33
C ILE A 454 -19.27 -11.14 -1.77
N TYR A 455 -19.55 -10.21 -2.68
CA TYR A 455 -18.59 -9.21 -3.10
C TYR A 455 -18.15 -8.34 -1.93
N ILE A 456 -19.09 -7.82 -1.12
CA ILE A 456 -18.81 -7.05 0.10
C ILE A 456 -17.92 -7.84 1.05
N PHE A 457 -18.24 -9.12 1.28
CA PHE A 457 -17.43 -9.98 2.15
C PHE A 457 -16.00 -10.12 1.61
N LEU A 458 -15.84 -10.45 0.33
CA LEU A 458 -14.52 -10.60 -0.29
C LEU A 458 -13.75 -9.27 -0.32
N SER A 459 -14.40 -8.15 -0.63
CA SER A 459 -13.73 -6.86 -0.79
C SER A 459 -13.39 -6.19 0.54
N ASN A 460 -14.28 -6.21 1.53
CA ASN A 460 -13.99 -5.58 2.82
C ASN A 460 -13.24 -6.50 3.77
N PHE A 461 -13.65 -7.76 3.91
CA PHE A 461 -13.11 -8.62 4.96
C PHE A 461 -11.75 -9.21 4.57
N ILE A 462 -11.48 -9.34 3.28
CA ILE A 462 -10.21 -9.90 2.79
C ILE A 462 -9.32 -8.79 2.23
N ILE A 463 -9.77 -8.07 1.19
CA ILE A 463 -8.92 -7.12 0.47
C ILE A 463 -8.56 -5.91 1.33
N LEU A 464 -9.57 -5.19 1.85
CA LEU A 464 -9.34 -3.95 2.60
C LEU A 464 -8.51 -4.23 3.85
N ASN A 465 -8.80 -5.31 4.56
CA ASN A 465 -8.03 -5.71 5.74
C ASN A 465 -6.58 -6.09 5.41
N THR A 466 -6.36 -6.84 4.33
CA THR A 466 -5.00 -7.13 3.84
C THR A 466 -4.25 -5.85 3.49
N LEU A 467 -4.94 -4.89 2.85
CA LEU A 467 -4.36 -3.60 2.50
C LEU A 467 -3.94 -2.81 3.73
N ILE A 468 -4.78 -2.77 4.77
CA ILE A 468 -4.44 -2.05 6.00
C ILE A 468 -3.24 -2.72 6.69
N ALA A 469 -3.21 -4.06 6.76
CA ALA A 469 -2.08 -4.78 7.35
C ALA A 469 -0.76 -4.47 6.62
N LEU A 470 -0.74 -4.57 5.29
CA LEU A 470 0.42 -4.21 4.46
C LEU A 470 0.78 -2.72 4.61
N SER A 471 -0.22 -1.85 4.70
CA SER A 471 -0.03 -0.42 4.90
C SER A 471 0.67 -0.12 6.22
N CYS A 472 0.22 -0.75 7.31
CA CYS A 472 0.85 -0.63 8.62
C CYS A 472 2.29 -1.14 8.61
N GLU A 473 2.54 -2.29 7.97
CA GLU A 473 3.88 -2.85 7.86
C GLU A 473 4.83 -1.94 7.09
N TYR A 474 4.45 -1.51 5.87
CA TYR A 474 5.31 -0.63 5.08
C TYR A 474 5.52 0.73 5.72
N PHE A 475 4.48 1.30 6.36
CA PHE A 475 4.64 2.55 7.09
C PHE A 475 5.69 2.43 8.19
N VAL A 476 5.68 1.32 8.92
CA VAL A 476 6.66 1.03 9.97
C VAL A 476 8.05 0.80 9.38
N GLU A 477 8.19 0.00 8.32
CA GLU A 477 9.48 -0.29 7.65
C GLU A 477 10.13 0.98 7.07
N VAL A 478 9.36 1.79 6.35
CA VAL A 478 9.82 3.07 5.79
C VAL A 478 10.29 4.00 6.90
N LYS A 479 9.54 4.06 8.01
CA LYS A 479 9.92 4.85 9.18
C LYS A 479 11.27 4.38 9.75
N TYR A 480 11.48 3.08 9.93
CA TYR A 480 12.77 2.54 10.38
C TYR A 480 13.92 2.90 9.44
N TYR A 481 13.74 2.71 8.13
CA TYR A 481 14.76 3.01 7.15
C TYR A 481 15.13 4.50 7.10
N SER A 482 14.13 5.38 7.24
CA SER A 482 14.34 6.83 7.29
C SER A 482 15.21 7.23 8.50
N ILE A 483 14.94 6.65 9.67
CA ILE A 483 15.69 6.88 10.90
C ILE A 483 17.14 6.39 10.76
N GLU A 484 17.36 5.17 10.24
CA GLU A 484 18.71 4.61 10.05
C GLU A 484 19.56 5.46 9.09
N LYS A 485 18.95 5.97 8.01
CA LYS A 485 19.62 6.81 7.02
C LYS A 485 20.07 8.16 7.60
N GLU A 486 19.23 8.78 8.44
CA GLU A 486 19.59 10.02 9.14
C GLU A 486 20.74 9.78 10.13
N GLN A 487 20.71 8.67 10.88
CA GLN A 487 21.78 8.30 11.82
C GLN A 487 23.14 8.11 11.16
N ASN A 488 23.21 7.29 10.10
CA ASN A 488 24.47 7.02 9.40
C ASN A 488 25.13 8.31 8.90
N TYR A 489 24.32 9.28 8.49
CA TYR A 489 24.82 10.57 8.04
C TYR A 489 25.35 11.43 9.19
N VAL A 490 24.60 11.55 10.31
CA VAL A 490 25.08 12.29 11.48
C VAL A 490 26.39 11.69 11.99
N ARG A 491 26.45 10.36 12.14
CA ARG A 491 27.65 9.67 12.59
C ARG A 491 28.84 9.98 11.69
N CYS A 492 28.68 9.89 10.36
CA CYS A 492 29.72 10.28 9.41
C CYS A 492 30.14 11.75 9.59
N SER A 493 29.19 12.68 9.77
CA SER A 493 29.49 14.11 9.93
C SER A 493 30.28 14.42 11.22
N GLN A 494 30.00 13.72 12.33
CA GLN A 494 30.78 13.84 13.58
C GLN A 494 32.20 13.29 13.42
N PHE A 495 32.36 12.18 12.67
CA PHE A 495 33.69 11.64 12.34
C PHE A 495 34.55 12.61 11.53
N TYR A 496 33.95 13.43 10.65
CA TYR A 496 34.67 14.46 9.90
C TYR A 496 35.13 15.64 10.78
N HIS A 497 34.41 15.95 11.86
CA HIS A 497 34.78 17.06 12.74
C HIS A 497 35.84 16.71 13.79
N HIS A 498 35.95 15.44 14.20
CA HIS A 498 36.79 15.09 15.36
C HIS A 498 38.12 14.40 15.09
N THR A 499 38.46 14.00 13.86
CA THR A 499 39.72 13.29 13.66
C THR A 499 40.30 13.43 12.25
N GLN A 500 41.47 14.08 12.14
CA GLN A 500 42.52 13.49 11.31
C GLN A 500 42.82 12.13 11.93
N VAL A 501 42.12 11.08 11.50
CA VAL A 501 42.47 9.72 11.91
C VAL A 501 43.79 9.41 11.22
N HIS A 502 44.90 9.59 11.93
CA HIS A 502 46.13 8.87 11.61
C HIS A 502 45.83 7.39 11.88
N ILE A 503 45.30 6.71 10.86
CA ILE A 503 45.24 5.26 10.87
C ILE A 503 46.69 4.81 10.75
N ASN A 504 47.35 4.57 11.88
CA ASN A 504 48.59 3.82 11.92
C ASN A 504 48.23 2.38 11.58
N ILE A 505 48.19 2.08 10.28
CA ILE A 505 48.23 0.70 9.80
C ILE A 505 49.52 0.13 10.39
N PRO A 506 49.47 -0.97 11.17
CA PRO A 506 50.70 -1.60 11.65
C PRO A 506 51.54 -1.90 10.42
N THR A 507 52.78 -1.42 10.41
CA THR A 507 53.76 -1.75 9.40
C THR A 507 53.80 -3.27 9.28
N VAL A 508 53.32 -3.79 8.15
CA VAL A 508 53.42 -5.21 7.85
C VAL A 508 54.88 -5.46 7.54
N ILE A 509 55.65 -5.86 8.55
CA ILE A 509 57.04 -6.29 8.37
C ILE A 509 56.98 -7.66 7.71
N VAL A 510 57.20 -7.68 6.40
CA VAL A 510 57.30 -8.90 5.63
C VAL A 510 58.71 -9.46 5.86
N ASN A 511 58.83 -10.56 6.61
CA ASN A 511 60.12 -11.20 6.92
C ASN A 511 60.88 -11.78 5.72
N HIS A 512 60.33 -11.66 4.50
CA HIS A 512 60.99 -12.03 3.25
C HIS A 512 61.05 -10.83 2.31
N HIS A 513 62.07 -9.99 2.52
CA HIS A 513 62.31 -8.75 1.78
C HIS A 513 62.56 -8.96 0.27
N ASP A 514 62.92 -10.19 -0.13
CA ASP A 514 63.51 -10.43 -1.46
C ASP A 514 62.54 -10.94 -2.55
N GLN A 515 61.28 -11.28 -2.23
CA GLN A 515 60.36 -11.87 -3.23
C GLN A 515 59.09 -11.06 -3.53
N ILE A 516 58.76 -10.05 -2.74
CA ILE A 516 57.49 -9.31 -2.85
C ILE A 516 57.68 -7.89 -3.40
N SER A 517 58.84 -7.26 -3.19
CA SER A 517 59.11 -5.87 -3.62
C SER A 517 59.05 -5.68 -5.13
N SER A 518 59.41 -6.70 -5.93
CA SER A 518 59.41 -6.62 -7.40
C SER A 518 58.04 -6.74 -8.07
N LYS A 519 56.97 -7.07 -7.31
CA LYS A 519 55.62 -7.33 -7.87
C LYS A 519 54.55 -6.29 -7.52
N ILE A 520 54.83 -5.36 -6.61
CA ILE A 520 53.84 -4.34 -6.18
C ILE A 520 54.20 -3.01 -6.85
N LYS A 521 53.39 -2.56 -7.81
CA LYS A 521 53.51 -1.23 -8.44
C LYS A 521 52.59 -0.21 -7.75
N SER A 522 52.86 1.08 -7.91
CA SER A 522 51.84 2.11 -7.69
C SER A 522 50.58 1.76 -8.51
N ASP A 523 49.40 1.93 -7.92
CA ASP A 523 48.09 1.48 -8.40
C ASP A 523 47.68 0.03 -8.15
N THR A 524 48.49 -0.79 -7.47
CA THR A 524 48.05 -2.14 -7.07
C THR A 524 46.96 -2.06 -6.01
N ILE A 525 45.83 -2.77 -6.22
CA ILE A 525 44.76 -2.90 -5.22
C ILE A 525 45.10 -4.11 -4.36
N ILE A 526 45.33 -3.88 -3.07
CA ILE A 526 45.63 -4.91 -2.09
C ILE A 526 44.39 -5.15 -1.24
N GLN A 527 44.00 -6.41 -1.12
CA GLN A 527 43.00 -6.83 -0.16
C GLN A 527 43.65 -7.05 1.20
N ILE A 528 43.28 -6.23 2.17
CA ILE A 528 43.71 -6.36 3.56
C ILE A 528 42.54 -6.93 4.35
N GLN A 529 42.76 -8.10 4.95
CA GLN A 529 41.78 -8.74 5.82
C GLN A 529 42.22 -8.57 7.28
N TYR A 530 41.37 -7.93 8.08
CA TYR A 530 41.59 -7.75 9.51
C TYR A 530 40.39 -8.34 10.27
N GLY A 531 40.59 -9.50 10.90
CA GLY A 531 39.50 -10.28 11.45
C GLY A 531 38.50 -10.72 10.36
N ASN A 532 37.23 -10.38 10.53
CA ASN A 532 36.15 -10.67 9.56
C ASN A 532 35.92 -9.55 8.52
N LEU A 533 36.71 -8.48 8.55
CA LEU A 533 36.56 -7.33 7.65
C LEU A 533 37.58 -7.37 6.52
N GLN A 534 37.12 -7.16 5.28
CA GLN A 534 37.95 -7.07 4.09
C GLN A 534 37.94 -5.65 3.53
N PHE A 535 39.12 -5.09 3.31
CA PHE A 535 39.32 -3.76 2.75
C PHE A 535 40.10 -3.87 1.44
N ASN A 536 39.64 -3.17 0.41
CA ASN A 536 40.38 -3.00 -0.84
C ASN A 536 41.13 -1.67 -0.75
N VAL A 537 42.46 -1.70 -0.67
CA VAL A 537 43.29 -0.50 -0.53
C VAL A 537 44.16 -0.34 -1.76
N LYS A 538 44.16 0.85 -2.36
CA LYS A 538 44.98 1.20 -3.52
C LYS A 538 46.33 1.74 -3.05
N VAL A 539 47.43 1.15 -3.52
CA VAL A 539 48.79 1.60 -3.17
C VAL A 539 49.11 2.90 -3.90
N ILE A 540 49.30 3.99 -3.15
CA ILE A 540 49.52 5.34 -3.71
C ILE A 540 51.02 5.63 -3.90
N GLN A 541 51.89 5.16 -2.99
CA GLN A 541 53.33 5.43 -3.07
C GLN A 541 54.13 4.35 -2.31
N GLN A 542 55.22 3.86 -2.90
CA GLN A 542 56.21 3.00 -2.25
C GLN A 542 57.36 3.88 -1.78
N SER A 543 57.70 3.88 -0.49
CA SER A 543 58.93 4.53 0.02
C SER A 543 59.99 3.48 0.31
N GLU A 544 61.19 3.63 -0.25
CA GLU A 544 62.34 2.74 -0.03
C GLU A 544 63.05 2.96 1.33
N ALA A 545 62.41 3.61 2.29
CA ALA A 545 63.03 3.92 3.58
C ALA A 545 62.66 2.89 4.65
N LEU A 546 63.55 1.92 4.87
CA LEU A 546 63.89 1.35 6.18
C LEU A 546 65.28 0.71 6.15
#